data_AF-A0A0F8WJU0-F1
#
_entry.id   AF-A0A0F8WJU0-F1
#
_cell.length_a   1.000
_cell.length_b   1.000
_cell.length_c   1.000
_cell.angle_alpha   90.00
_cell.angle_beta   90.00
_cell.angle_gamma   90.00
#
_symmetry.space_group_name_H-M   'P 1'
#
loop_
_entity.id
_entity.type
_entity.pdbx_description
1 polymer ?
#
loop_
_entity_poly.entity_id
_entity_poly.type
_entity_poly.pdbx_seq_one_letter_code
_entity_poly.pdbx_strand_id
1 'polypeptide(L)'
;MELIASTFTKLGPKYTEPRPIQTQLLRQLTEDRPKLAMVEAPCGIGKSALGIAYGELIGSKQTTVLTATISLQEQYERDFDDMVVFKGRGNYECENGLSAAEGICMSRPGHRCDSDYYVMRGQVDQARRVAANYAVYLNHLF
;
A
#
# COMPACT_ATOMS: atom_id res chain seq x y z
N MET A 1 16.55 18.85 1.90
CA MET A 1 15.41 19.72 2.29
C MET A 1 14.40 19.76 1.17
N GLU A 2 14.79 20.30 0.01
CA GLU A 2 13.92 20.49 -1.15
C GLU A 2 13.33 19.17 -1.69
N LEU A 3 14.12 18.09 -1.72
CA LEU A 3 13.64 16.76 -2.13
C LEU A 3 12.57 16.18 -1.21
N ILE A 4 12.69 16.37 0.12
CA ILE A 4 11.69 15.87 1.08
C ILE A 4 10.39 16.66 0.91
N ALA A 5 10.47 17.99 0.81
CA ALA A 5 9.30 18.83 0.59
C ALA A 5 8.59 18.46 -0.74
N SER A 6 9.34 18.29 -1.83
CA SER A 6 8.78 17.92 -3.14
C SER A 6 8.26 16.48 -3.21
N THR A 7 8.65 15.61 -2.28
CA THR A 7 8.07 14.28 -2.13
C THR A 7 6.68 14.37 -1.50
N PHE A 8 6.52 15.17 -0.45
CA PHE A 8 5.23 15.32 0.25
C PHE A 8 4.13 15.86 -0.67
N THR A 9 4.44 16.84 -1.53
CA THR A 9 3.47 17.37 -2.49
C THR A 9 2.90 16.34 -3.47
N LYS A 10 3.51 15.16 -3.60
CA LYS A 10 3.12 14.06 -4.49
C LYS A 10 2.55 12.84 -3.76
N LEU A 11 2.36 12.92 -2.46
CA LEU A 11 1.86 11.78 -1.68
C LEU A 11 0.35 11.61 -1.82
N GLY A 12 -0.39 12.70 -1.95
CA GLY A 12 -1.84 12.69 -2.01
C GLY A 12 -2.47 13.95 -1.42
N PRO A 13 -3.80 14.02 -1.34
CA PRO A 13 -4.52 15.24 -0.99
C PRO A 13 -4.32 15.67 0.47
N LYS A 14 -3.87 14.76 1.34
CA LYS A 14 -3.80 14.99 2.79
C LYS A 14 -2.45 15.46 3.30
N TYR A 15 -1.36 15.06 2.64
CA TYR A 15 0.00 15.18 3.18
C TYR A 15 0.89 16.04 2.28
N THR A 16 0.55 17.33 2.14
CA THR A 16 1.25 18.24 1.21
C THR A 16 2.58 18.78 1.73
N GLU A 17 2.76 18.86 3.05
CA GLU A 17 3.96 19.43 3.68
C GLU A 17 4.50 18.53 4.81
N PRO A 18 5.83 18.35 4.89
CA PRO A 18 6.44 17.56 5.95
C PRO A 18 6.51 18.35 7.25
N ARG A 19 6.18 17.70 8.36
CA ARG A 19 6.43 18.23 9.70
C ARG A 19 7.93 18.20 10.03
N PRO A 20 8.42 19.05 10.95
CA PRO A 20 9.84 19.07 11.32
C PRO A 20 10.38 17.70 11.76
N ILE A 21 9.62 16.97 12.60
CA ILE A 21 10.02 15.63 13.05
C ILE A 21 10.07 14.61 11.91
N GLN A 22 9.16 14.69 10.93
CA GLN A 22 9.19 13.82 9.76
C GLN A 22 10.42 14.12 8.90
N THR A 23 10.76 15.40 8.72
CA THR A 23 11.96 15.81 7.98
C THR A 23 13.23 15.28 8.64
N GLN A 24 13.33 15.39 9.96
CA GLN A 24 14.50 14.90 10.70
C GLN A 24 14.64 13.38 10.58
N LEU A 25 13.55 12.63 10.82
CA LEU A 25 13.55 11.18 10.73
C LEU A 25 13.86 10.70 9.30
N LEU A 26 13.27 11.31 8.27
CA LEU A 26 13.51 10.93 6.89
C LEU A 26 14.96 11.15 6.49
N ARG A 27 15.59 12.26 6.90
CA ARG A 27 17.01 12.49 6.64
C ARG A 27 17.86 11.36 7.19
N GLN A 28 17.69 11.07 8.47
CA GLN A 28 18.43 10.01 9.14
C GLN A 28 18.23 8.66 8.44
N LEU A 29 16.99 8.27 8.15
CA LEU A 29 16.69 7.01 7.47
C LEU A 29 17.26 6.95 6.04
N THR A 30 17.31 8.07 5.32
CA THR A 30 17.87 8.14 3.95
C THR A 30 19.40 8.17 3.93
N GLU A 31 20.03 8.70 4.96
CA GLU A 31 21.48 8.72 5.15
C GLU A 31 21.97 7.34 5.59
N ASP A 32 21.35 6.75 6.62
CA ASP A 32 21.76 5.46 7.20
C ASP A 32 21.43 4.27 6.28
N ARG A 33 20.36 4.37 5.49
CA ARG A 33 19.81 3.30 4.63
C ARG A 33 19.81 1.92 5.31
N PRO A 34 19.20 1.79 6.51
CA PRO A 34 19.22 0.53 7.23
C PRO A 34 18.43 -0.54 6.47
N LYS A 35 18.84 -1.80 6.61
CA LYS A 35 18.06 -2.95 6.10
C LYS A 35 16.73 -3.10 6.85
N LEU A 36 16.71 -2.76 8.13
CA LEU A 36 15.54 -2.78 9.01
C LEU A 36 15.62 -1.58 9.96
N ALA A 37 14.56 -0.79 10.01
CA ALA A 37 14.43 0.33 10.95
C ALA A 37 13.22 0.11 11.85
N MET A 38 13.40 0.36 13.15
CA MET A 38 12.32 0.46 14.12
C MET A 38 12.21 1.91 14.56
N VAL A 39 11.07 2.54 14.30
CA VAL A 39 10.85 3.95 14.61
C VAL A 39 9.67 4.07 15.58
N GLU A 40 9.98 4.45 16.82
CA GLU A 40 8.97 4.84 17.79
C GLU A 40 8.61 6.31 17.58
N ALA A 41 7.32 6.58 17.40
CA ALA A 41 6.85 7.92 17.13
C ALA A 41 5.44 8.15 17.70
N PRO A 42 5.17 9.34 18.29
CA PRO A 42 3.87 9.67 18.87
C PRO A 42 2.73 9.52 17.86
N CYS A 43 1.51 9.32 18.35
CA CYS A 43 0.32 9.44 17.52
C CYS A 43 0.20 10.84 16.92
N GLY A 44 -0.46 10.92 15.77
CA GLY A 44 -0.72 12.19 15.11
C GLY A 44 0.43 12.77 14.30
N ILE A 45 1.69 12.31 14.43
CA ILE A 45 2.83 12.88 13.66
C ILE A 45 2.77 12.67 12.14
N GLY A 46 1.84 11.85 11.65
CA GLY A 46 1.78 11.44 10.24
C GLY A 46 2.75 10.29 9.93
N LYS A 47 2.77 9.23 10.75
CA LYS A 47 3.60 8.04 10.52
C LYS A 47 3.34 7.39 9.16
N SER A 48 2.08 7.40 8.71
CA SER A 48 1.69 6.91 7.39
C SER A 48 2.45 7.62 6.28
N ALA A 49 2.46 8.96 6.30
CA ALA A 49 3.17 9.76 5.31
C ALA A 49 4.69 9.60 5.39
N LEU A 50 5.24 9.43 6.61
CA LEU A 50 6.65 9.14 6.81
C LEU A 50 7.07 7.86 6.05
N GLY A 51 6.31 6.77 6.21
CA GLY A 51 6.62 5.49 5.56
C GLY A 51 6.55 5.57 4.04
N ILE A 52 5.50 6.19 3.49
CA ILE A 52 5.36 6.35 2.04
C ILE A 52 6.45 7.25 1.48
N ALA A 53 6.69 8.41 2.09
CA ALA A 53 7.74 9.33 1.67
C ALA A 53 9.12 8.67 1.68
N TYR A 54 9.40 7.82 2.68
CA TYR A 54 10.66 7.10 2.72
C TYR A 54 10.83 6.17 1.51
N GLY A 55 9.79 5.40 1.16
CA GLY A 55 9.78 4.53 -0.02
C GLY A 55 10.08 5.28 -1.32
N GLU A 56 9.51 6.48 -1.48
CA GLU A 56 9.79 7.37 -2.61
C GLU A 56 11.24 7.88 -2.61
N LEU A 57 11.74 8.32 -1.46
CA LEU A 57 13.08 8.90 -1.32
C LEU A 57 14.20 7.89 -1.59
N ILE A 58 13.98 6.61 -1.29
CA ILE A 58 14.95 5.55 -1.59
C ILE A 58 14.77 4.97 -3.00
N GLY A 59 13.80 5.45 -3.77
CA GLY A 59 13.50 4.96 -5.11
C GLY A 59 13.01 3.51 -5.12
N SER A 60 12.21 3.11 -4.13
CA SER A 60 11.64 1.76 -4.10
C SER A 60 10.77 1.54 -5.34
N LYS A 61 10.91 0.36 -5.97
CA LYS A 61 10.04 -0.02 -7.11
C LYS A 61 8.58 -0.14 -6.68
N GLN A 62 8.35 -0.66 -5.48
CA GLN A 62 7.04 -0.77 -4.87
C GLN A 62 7.16 -0.55 -3.36
N THR A 63 6.28 0.27 -2.80
CA THR A 63 6.17 0.51 -1.36
C THR A 63 4.91 -0.16 -0.84
N THR A 64 5.07 -1.22 -0.04
CA THR A 64 3.94 -1.92 0.57
C THR A 64 3.75 -1.51 2.02
N VAL A 65 2.54 -1.10 2.38
CA VAL A 65 2.12 -0.84 3.76
C VAL A 65 1.29 -2.00 4.26
N LEU A 66 1.71 -2.59 5.37
CA LEU A 66 0.96 -3.62 6.07
C LEU A 66 0.15 -3.01 7.20
N THR A 67 -1.16 -3.23 7.14
CA THR A 67 -2.14 -2.75 8.12
C THR A 67 -2.87 -3.92 8.77
N ALA A 68 -3.44 -3.71 9.95
CA ALA A 68 -4.14 -4.78 10.66
C ALA A 68 -5.56 -5.04 10.11
N THR A 69 -6.21 -4.05 9.51
CA THR A 69 -7.63 -4.13 9.13
C THR A 69 -7.87 -3.54 7.74
N ILE A 70 -8.96 -3.96 7.09
CA ILE A 70 -9.38 -3.43 5.78
C ILE A 70 -9.70 -1.93 5.86
N SER A 71 -10.36 -1.50 6.93
CA SER A 71 -10.67 -0.08 7.14
C SER A 71 -9.42 0.81 7.16
N LEU A 72 -8.30 0.31 7.70
CA LEU A 72 -7.02 1.00 7.63
C LEU A 72 -6.45 1.00 6.21
N GLN A 73 -6.60 -0.07 5.42
CA GLN A 73 -6.18 -0.06 4.01
C GLN A 73 -6.94 1.00 3.21
N GLU A 74 -8.26 1.07 3.40
CA GLU A 74 -9.11 2.06 2.74
C GLU A 74 -8.79 3.49 3.22
N GLN A 75 -8.29 3.65 4.44
CA GLN A 75 -7.75 4.94 4.88
C GLN A 75 -6.53 5.33 4.04
N TYR A 76 -5.62 4.41 3.74
CA TYR A 76 -4.48 4.69 2.86
C TYR A 76 -4.92 5.02 1.43
N GLU A 77 -5.90 4.31 0.89
CA GLU A 77 -6.47 4.61 -0.43
C GLU A 77 -7.02 6.03 -0.54
N ARG A 78 -7.71 6.51 0.50
CA ARG A 78 -8.24 7.88 0.53
C ARG A 78 -7.19 8.95 0.79
N ASP A 79 -6.17 8.61 1.58
CA ASP A 79 -5.19 9.59 2.06
C ASP A 79 -4.01 9.79 1.08
N PHE A 80 -3.74 8.83 0.20
CA PHE A 80 -2.62 8.82 -0.73
C PHE A 80 -3.08 8.61 -2.17
N ASP A 81 -2.49 9.38 -3.10
CA ASP A 81 -2.68 9.13 -4.53
C ASP A 81 -2.05 7.78 -4.89
N ASP A 82 -2.50 7.16 -5.99
CA ASP A 82 -1.95 5.94 -6.61
C ASP A 82 -1.84 4.68 -5.73
N MET A 83 -2.50 4.69 -4.56
CA MET A 83 -2.53 3.56 -3.65
C MET A 83 -3.46 2.45 -4.14
N VAL A 84 -2.93 1.23 -4.32
CA VAL A 84 -3.73 0.04 -4.62
C VAL A 84 -4.01 -0.74 -3.34
N VAL A 85 -5.28 -1.03 -3.07
CA VAL A 85 -5.69 -1.82 -1.89
C VAL A 85 -5.74 -3.30 -2.23
N PHE A 86 -4.88 -4.10 -1.60
CA PHE A 86 -4.80 -5.54 -1.81
C PHE A 86 -5.56 -6.30 -0.72
N LYS A 87 -6.78 -6.71 -1.05
CA LYS A 87 -7.64 -7.55 -0.20
C LYS A 87 -7.56 -9.02 -0.62
N GLY A 88 -7.88 -9.92 0.31
CA GLY A 88 -7.96 -11.35 0.05
C GLY A 88 -9.22 -11.71 -0.75
N ARG A 89 -9.22 -12.88 -1.39
CA ARG A 89 -10.30 -13.40 -2.25
C ARG A 89 -11.70 -13.31 -1.63
N GLY A 90 -11.81 -13.53 -0.32
CA GLY A 90 -13.10 -13.47 0.39
C GLY A 90 -13.76 -12.07 0.42
N ASN A 91 -13.06 -11.02 -0.05
CA ASN A 91 -13.57 -9.65 -0.10
C ASN A 91 -14.10 -9.25 -1.48
N TYR A 92 -14.19 -10.19 -2.40
CA TYR A 92 -14.65 -9.96 -3.77
C TYR A 92 -15.74 -10.95 -4.10
N GLU A 93 -16.84 -10.47 -4.67
CA GLU A 93 -17.94 -11.30 -5.12
C GLU A 93 -17.64 -11.89 -6.51
N CYS A 94 -18.18 -13.08 -6.77
CA CYS A 94 -18.22 -13.70 -8.09
C CYS A 94 -19.65 -13.63 -8.66
N GLU A 95 -19.78 -13.80 -9.98
CA GLU A 95 -21.08 -13.79 -10.68
C GLU A 95 -22.08 -14.83 -10.15
N ASN A 96 -21.60 -15.90 -9.51
CA ASN A 96 -22.42 -16.95 -8.93
C ASN A 96 -22.94 -16.62 -7.51
N GLY A 97 -22.69 -15.41 -7.00
CA GLY A 97 -23.10 -14.97 -5.67
C GLY A 97 -22.26 -15.52 -4.51
N LEU A 98 -21.19 -16.28 -4.79
CA LEU A 98 -20.19 -16.68 -3.80
C LEU A 98 -19.04 -15.69 -3.78
N SER A 99 -18.25 -15.67 -2.69
CA SER A 99 -17.00 -14.93 -2.71
C SER A 99 -15.99 -15.59 -3.66
N ALA A 100 -14.99 -14.84 -4.11
CA ALA A 100 -13.91 -15.40 -4.91
C ALA A 100 -13.08 -16.43 -4.14
N ALA A 101 -13.22 -16.53 -2.80
CA ALA A 101 -12.59 -17.59 -2.01
C ALA A 101 -13.38 -18.91 -2.05
N GLU A 102 -14.70 -18.84 -2.14
CA GLU A 102 -15.62 -19.98 -2.09
C GLU A 102 -16.02 -20.48 -3.48
N GLY A 103 -16.13 -19.56 -4.45
CA GLY A 103 -16.52 -19.84 -5.81
C GLY A 103 -15.52 -20.75 -6.52
N ILE A 104 -16.03 -21.82 -7.14
CA ILE A 104 -15.23 -22.68 -8.01
C ILE A 104 -15.00 -21.93 -9.31
N CYS A 105 -13.74 -21.56 -9.59
CA CYS A 105 -13.34 -20.98 -10.85
C CYS A 105 -13.41 -22.06 -11.95
N MET A 106 -14.50 -22.09 -12.71
CA MET A 106 -14.60 -22.96 -13.88
C MET A 106 -13.92 -22.29 -15.07
N SER A 107 -12.63 -22.56 -15.26
CA SER A 107 -11.92 -22.14 -16.47
C SER A 107 -12.51 -22.88 -17.68
N ARG A 108 -13.42 -22.24 -18.41
CA ARG A 108 -13.84 -22.71 -19.74
C ARG A 108 -12.80 -22.22 -20.76
N PRO A 109 -12.39 -23.05 -21.75
CA PRO A 109 -11.54 -22.57 -22.83
C PRO A 109 -12.13 -21.32 -23.48
N GLY A 110 -11.36 -20.22 -23.51
CA GLY A 110 -11.79 -18.92 -24.03
C GLY A 110 -12.55 -18.01 -23.04
N HIS A 111 -12.80 -18.45 -21.80
CA HIS A 111 -13.46 -17.63 -20.78
C HIS A 111 -12.45 -17.13 -19.74
N ARG A 112 -12.32 -15.81 -19.63
CA ARG A 112 -11.65 -15.15 -18.49
C ARG A 112 -12.72 -14.83 -17.44
N CYS A 113 -12.40 -15.12 -16.18
CA CYS A 113 -13.20 -14.65 -15.06
C CYS A 113 -12.83 -13.19 -14.80
N ASP A 114 -13.75 -12.27 -15.06
CA ASP A 114 -13.56 -10.84 -14.86
C ASP A 114 -13.91 -10.42 -13.41
N SER A 115 -13.69 -11.29 -12.44
CA SER A 115 -13.88 -10.94 -11.02
C SER A 115 -12.93 -9.82 -10.62
N ASP A 116 -13.46 -8.84 -9.88
CA ASP A 116 -12.70 -7.72 -9.32
C ASP A 116 -11.45 -8.16 -8.55
N TYR A 117 -11.45 -9.38 -8.00
CA TYR A 117 -10.24 -9.96 -7.41
C TYR A 117 -9.11 -10.04 -8.44
N TYR A 118 -9.34 -10.61 -9.63
CA TYR A 118 -8.30 -10.77 -10.66
C TYR A 118 -7.89 -9.44 -11.28
N VAL A 119 -8.82 -8.47 -11.37
CA VAL A 119 -8.51 -7.09 -11.79
C VAL A 119 -7.57 -6.44 -10.79
N MET A 120 -7.92 -6.44 -9.49
CA MET A 120 -7.06 -5.92 -8.43
C MET A 120 -5.71 -6.64 -8.40
N ARG A 121 -5.68 -7.97 -8.57
CA ARG A 121 -4.43 -8.74 -8.62
C ARG A 121 -3.49 -8.25 -9.73
N GLY A 122 -4.03 -7.98 -10.92
CA GLY A 122 -3.25 -7.40 -12.00
C GLY A 122 -2.76 -5.97 -11.70
N GLN A 123 -3.54 -5.18 -10.95
CA GLN A 123 -3.14 -3.83 -10.55
C GLN A 123 -1.98 -3.85 -9.53
N VAL A 124 -1.97 -4.80 -8.58
CA VAL A 124 -0.91 -4.94 -7.57
C VAL A 124 0.47 -5.15 -8.21
N ASP A 125 0.56 -5.94 -9.29
CA ASP A 125 1.82 -6.22 -9.97
C ASP A 125 2.45 -4.97 -10.62
N GLN A 126 1.64 -3.97 -10.95
CA GLN A 126 2.06 -2.72 -11.58
C GLN A 126 2.06 -1.53 -10.60
N ALA A 127 1.59 -1.74 -9.36
CA ALA A 127 1.40 -0.68 -8.39
C ALA A 127 2.75 -0.19 -7.84
N ARG A 128 2.90 1.14 -7.73
CA ARG A 128 4.00 1.74 -6.97
C ARG A 128 3.76 1.69 -5.47
N ARG A 129 2.50 1.76 -5.04
CA ARG A 129 2.11 1.77 -3.63
C ARG A 129 0.98 0.80 -3.39
N VAL A 130 1.13 -0.04 -2.37
CA VAL A 130 0.15 -1.07 -2.04
C VAL A 130 -0.17 -0.99 -0.55
N ALA A 131 -1.46 -0.98 -0.22
CA ALA A 131 -1.93 -1.21 1.15
C ALA A 131 -2.49 -2.63 1.24
N ALA A 132 -1.94 -3.44 2.14
CA ALA A 132 -2.38 -4.82 2.36
C ALA A 132 -2.54 -5.10 3.85
N ASN A 133 -3.13 -6.25 4.19
CA ASN A 133 -2.96 -6.81 5.52
C ASN A 133 -1.85 -7.87 5.51
N TYR A 134 -1.38 -8.22 6.70
CA TYR A 134 -0.33 -9.22 6.88
C TYR A 134 -0.70 -10.57 6.25
N ALA A 135 -1.93 -11.05 6.46
CA ALA A 135 -2.35 -12.36 5.97
C ALA A 135 -2.29 -12.46 4.44
N VAL A 136 -2.79 -11.45 3.73
CA VAL A 136 -2.81 -11.42 2.26
C VAL A 136 -1.40 -11.24 1.71
N TYR A 137 -0.62 -10.34 2.29
CA TYR A 137 0.75 -10.09 1.82
C TYR A 137 1.66 -11.30 2.00
N LEU A 138 1.65 -11.93 3.18
CA LEU A 138 2.50 -13.08 3.47
C LEU A 138 2.11 -14.32 2.64
N ASN A 139 0.81 -14.57 2.45
CA ASN A 139 0.34 -15.65 1.56
C ASN A 139 0.60 -15.37 0.07
N HIS A 140 0.99 -14.15 -0.30
CA HIS A 140 1.36 -13.82 -1.67
C HIS A 140 2.85 -13.96 -1.94
N LEU A 141 3.69 -13.90 -0.90
CA LEU A 141 5.15 -14.03 -1.02
C LEU A 141 5.64 -15.49 -1.10
N PHE A 142 4.80 -16.45 -0.72
CA PHE A 142 5.09 -17.88 -0.66
C PHE A 142 3.99 -18.67 -1.39
#